data_AF-A0A7J6JCF5-F1
#
_entry.id   AF-A0A7J6JCF5-F1
#
_cell.length_a   1.000
_cell.length_b   1.000
_cell.length_c   1.000
_cell.angle_alpha   90.00
_cell.angle_beta   90.00
_cell.angle_gamma   90.00
#
_symmetry.space_group_name_H-M   'P 1'
#
loop_
_entity.id
_entity.type
_entity.pdbx_description
1 polymer ?
#
loop_
_entity_poly.entity_id
_entity_poly.type
_entity_poly.pdbx_seq_one_letter_code
_entity_poly.pdbx_strand_id
1 'polypeptide(L)'
;MTEKVDYYRELEAVMKFSQERYTPSFVQSYGWFESSEAMFIAMEYVPHGDLQNYLSSPIPVDEARIITRQLAEGLHHMHMNGFTHRDLKPGNILVVSRGPDWLVQISDFGISRRLRPDQSTLGTMRRGTLGFIAPEMLGFITDRTHPYAVDIWSLGAVVFTMVTKTLFMTDFGLLQKSTDNNGNHES
;
A
#
# COMPACT_ATOMS: atom_id res chain seq x y z
N MET A 1 12.08 22.67 -18.55
CA MET A 1 12.85 21.49 -18.11
C MET A 1 11.86 20.53 -17.50
N THR A 2 11.51 19.47 -18.21
CA THR A 2 10.72 18.36 -17.66
C THR A 2 11.57 17.68 -16.59
N GLU A 3 11.08 17.70 -15.35
CA GLU A 3 11.65 16.90 -14.26
C GLU A 3 11.67 15.44 -14.74
N LYS A 4 12.86 14.86 -14.91
CA LYS A 4 12.98 13.42 -15.16
C LYS A 4 12.43 12.72 -13.93
N VAL A 5 11.29 12.06 -14.08
CA VAL A 5 10.73 11.21 -13.01
C VAL A 5 11.78 10.17 -12.65
N ASP A 6 12.13 10.09 -11.36
CA ASP A 6 13.13 9.16 -10.83
C ASP A 6 12.53 7.75 -10.68
N TYR A 7 12.28 7.10 -11.82
CA TYR A 7 11.73 5.74 -11.90
C TYR A 7 12.65 4.68 -11.28
N TYR A 8 13.93 5.00 -11.06
CA TYR A 8 14.91 4.07 -10.48
C TYR A 8 14.51 3.61 -9.07
N ARG A 9 13.76 4.43 -8.33
CA ARG A 9 13.26 4.05 -7.00
C ARG A 9 12.17 2.99 -7.07
N GLU A 10 11.27 3.12 -8.04
CA GLU A 10 10.19 2.16 -8.29
C GLU A 10 10.78 0.82 -8.75
N LEU A 11 11.76 0.87 -9.67
CA LEU A 11 12.49 -0.31 -10.12
C LEU A 11 13.24 -1.02 -8.99
N GLU A 12 13.79 -0.30 -8.00
CA GLU A 12 14.49 -0.92 -6.88
C GLU A 12 13.55 -1.85 -6.09
N ALA A 13 12.35 -1.39 -5.76
CA ALA A 13 11.36 -2.20 -5.05
C ALA A 13 10.88 -3.38 -5.91
N VAL A 14 10.53 -3.12 -7.17
CA VAL A 14 10.07 -4.14 -8.14
C VAL A 14 11.10 -5.26 -8.26
N MET A 15 12.37 -4.92 -8.52
CA MET A 15 13.44 -5.90 -8.67
C MET A 15 13.75 -6.63 -7.34
N LYS A 16 13.64 -5.93 -6.20
CA LYS A 16 13.86 -6.54 -4.89
C LYS A 16 12.83 -7.62 -4.59
N PHE A 17 11.55 -7.29 -4.75
CA PHE A 17 10.42 -8.16 -4.37
C PHE A 17 10.02 -9.16 -5.46
N SER A 18 10.63 -9.11 -6.64
CA SER A 18 10.52 -10.16 -7.67
C SER A 18 11.44 -11.37 -7.45
N GLN A 19 12.24 -11.38 -6.37
CA GLN A 19 13.07 -12.54 -6.01
C GLN A 19 12.21 -13.70 -5.52
N GLU A 20 12.60 -14.93 -5.84
CA GLU A 20 11.85 -16.17 -5.55
C GLU A 20 11.34 -16.29 -4.10
N ARG A 21 12.15 -15.85 -3.12
CA ARG A 21 11.76 -15.85 -1.69
C ARG A 21 10.55 -14.98 -1.35
N TYR A 22 10.16 -14.07 -2.24
CA TYR A 22 9.09 -13.09 -2.05
C TYR A 22 7.87 -13.36 -2.95
N THR A 23 7.98 -14.30 -3.90
CA THR A 23 6.89 -14.66 -4.83
C THR A 23 5.55 -14.98 -4.14
N PRO A 24 5.49 -15.57 -2.93
CA PRO A 24 4.20 -15.78 -2.25
C PRO A 24 3.46 -14.49 -1.88
N SER A 25 4.16 -13.36 -1.78
CA SER A 25 3.61 -12.10 -1.27
C SER A 25 3.51 -11.00 -2.32
N PHE A 26 4.24 -11.09 -3.42
CA PHE A 26 4.32 -10.03 -4.42
C PHE A 26 4.27 -10.56 -5.84
N VAL A 27 3.69 -9.75 -6.71
CA VAL A 27 3.64 -9.99 -8.16
C VAL A 27 5.05 -9.99 -8.73
N GLN A 28 5.40 -11.04 -9.46
CA GLN A 28 6.70 -11.21 -10.09
C GLN A 28 6.86 -10.25 -11.29
N SER A 29 7.96 -9.50 -11.33
CA SER A 29 8.43 -8.83 -12.54
C SER A 29 9.40 -9.71 -13.31
N TYR A 30 9.27 -9.70 -14.64
CA TYR A 30 10.19 -10.33 -15.58
C TYR A 30 11.26 -9.37 -16.10
N GLY A 31 11.20 -8.09 -15.71
CA GLY A 31 12.12 -7.05 -16.13
C GLY A 31 11.40 -5.79 -16.57
N TRP A 32 12.20 -4.83 -17.04
CA TRP A 32 11.73 -3.53 -17.49
C TRP A 32 12.43 -3.14 -18.78
N PHE A 33 11.79 -2.26 -19.55
CA PHE A 33 12.41 -1.61 -20.69
C PHE A 33 11.98 -0.15 -20.76
N GLU A 34 12.86 0.70 -21.28
CA GLU A 34 12.61 2.14 -21.41
C GLU A 34 12.53 2.52 -22.89
N SER A 35 11.52 3.31 -23.23
CA SER A 35 11.38 3.96 -24.53
C SER A 35 11.65 5.46 -24.37
N SER A 36 11.62 6.22 -25.48
CA SER A 36 11.73 7.68 -25.43
C SER A 36 10.58 8.37 -24.69
N GLU A 37 9.45 7.70 -24.49
CA GLU A 37 8.21 8.28 -23.97
C GLU A 37 7.81 7.73 -22.60
N ALA A 38 8.16 6.47 -22.31
CA ALA A 38 7.72 5.78 -21.11
C ALA A 38 8.65 4.63 -20.72
N MET A 39 8.61 4.29 -19.43
CA MET A 39 9.13 3.04 -18.88
C MET A 39 8.02 1.99 -18.85
N PHE A 40 8.38 0.75 -19.18
CA PHE A 40 7.49 -0.40 -19.16
C PHE A 40 8.06 -1.46 -18.23
N ILE A 41 7.20 -2.11 -17.46
CA ILE A 41 7.55 -3.22 -16.58
C ILE A 41 6.76 -4.43 -17.04
N ALA A 42 7.47 -5.51 -17.39
CA ALA A 42 6.86 -6.79 -17.66
C ALA A 42 6.66 -7.53 -16.33
N MET A 43 5.45 -8.05 -16.10
CA MET A 43 5.08 -8.73 -14.86
C MET A 43 4.20 -9.96 -15.13
N GLU A 44 4.08 -10.83 -14.15
CA GLU A 44 3.16 -11.96 -14.21
C GLU A 44 1.72 -11.47 -14.40
N TYR A 45 0.98 -12.22 -15.21
CA TYR A 45 -0.44 -11.95 -15.42
C TYR A 45 -1.25 -12.73 -14.40
N VAL A 46 -1.98 -12.01 -13.55
CA VAL A 46 -2.88 -12.59 -12.56
C VAL A 46 -4.32 -12.54 -13.10
N PRO A 47 -4.91 -13.69 -13.50
CA PRO A 47 -6.13 -13.71 -14.32
C PRO A 47 -7.40 -13.28 -13.56
N HIS A 48 -7.42 -13.38 -12.23
CA HIS A 48 -8.61 -13.03 -11.46
C HIS A 48 -8.70 -11.53 -11.09
N GLY A 49 -7.77 -10.72 -11.60
CA GLY A 49 -7.72 -9.28 -11.36
C GLY A 49 -7.39 -8.94 -9.92
N ASP A 50 -7.88 -7.80 -9.45
CA ASP A 50 -7.61 -7.28 -8.12
C ASP A 50 -8.80 -7.43 -7.16
N LEU A 51 -8.52 -7.25 -5.86
CA LEU A 51 -9.47 -7.44 -4.77
C LEU A 51 -10.65 -6.46 -4.83
N GLN A 52 -10.52 -5.29 -5.47
CA GLN A 52 -11.61 -4.31 -5.59
C GLN A 52 -12.84 -4.92 -6.27
N ASN A 53 -12.63 -5.82 -7.23
CA ASN A 53 -13.68 -6.49 -7.99
C ASN A 53 -14.52 -7.45 -7.13
N TYR A 54 -14.03 -7.83 -5.95
CA TYR A 54 -14.68 -8.77 -5.03
C TYR A 54 -15.41 -8.09 -3.87
N LEU A 55 -15.41 -6.74 -3.85
CA LEU A 55 -16.04 -5.94 -2.80
C LEU A 55 -17.46 -5.49 -3.18
N SER A 56 -18.17 -6.24 -4.02
CA SER A 56 -19.60 -6.02 -4.28
C SER A 56 -20.48 -6.31 -3.06
N SER A 57 -20.01 -7.20 -2.20
CA SER A 57 -20.58 -7.59 -0.91
C SER A 57 -19.46 -7.76 0.11
N PRO A 58 -19.75 -7.64 1.41
CA PRO A 58 -18.78 -7.96 2.45
C PRO A 58 -18.20 -9.36 2.29
N ILE A 59 -16.89 -9.49 2.45
CA ILE A 59 -16.18 -10.76 2.53
C ILE A 59 -16.38 -11.32 3.96
N PRO A 60 -16.73 -12.61 4.13
CA PRO A 60 -16.83 -13.23 5.44
C PRO A 60 -15.55 -13.04 6.28
N VAL A 61 -15.69 -12.80 7.58
CA VAL A 61 -14.56 -12.49 8.47
C VAL A 61 -13.49 -13.60 8.45
N ASP A 62 -13.90 -14.87 8.34
CA ASP A 62 -13.00 -16.01 8.26
C ASP A 62 -12.19 -16.08 6.95
N GLU A 63 -12.68 -15.46 5.88
CA GLU A 63 -11.95 -15.30 4.62
C GLU A 63 -11.10 -14.03 4.65
N ALA A 64 -11.65 -12.93 5.17
CA ALA A 64 -10.93 -11.66 5.32
C ALA A 64 -9.66 -11.81 6.17
N ARG A 65 -9.67 -12.65 7.21
CA ARG A 65 -8.46 -12.95 8.01
C ARG A 65 -7.35 -13.65 7.20
N ILE A 66 -7.72 -14.48 6.21
CA ILE A 66 -6.75 -15.19 5.35
C ILE A 66 -6.03 -14.19 4.46
N ILE A 67 -6.78 -13.26 3.87
CA ILE A 67 -6.23 -12.16 3.06
C ILE A 67 -5.37 -11.24 3.94
N THR A 68 -5.89 -10.83 5.10
CA THR A 68 -5.20 -9.93 6.04
C THR A 68 -3.83 -10.47 6.45
N ARG A 69 -3.74 -11.77 6.76
CA ARG A 69 -2.48 -12.41 7.13
C ARG A 69 -1.44 -12.31 6.02
N GLN A 70 -1.82 -12.63 4.78
CA GLN A 70 -0.93 -12.56 3.62
C GLN A 70 -0.43 -11.13 3.36
N LEU A 71 -1.33 -10.15 3.48
CA LEU A 71 -0.96 -8.74 3.32
C LEU A 71 -0.01 -8.26 4.44
N ALA A 72 -0.26 -8.67 5.69
CA ALA A 72 0.63 -8.35 6.80
C ALA A 72 2.02 -8.98 6.64
N GLU A 73 2.10 -10.23 6.17
CA GLU A 73 3.37 -10.90 5.83
C GLU A 73 4.11 -10.16 4.71
N GLY A 74 3.42 -9.76 3.64
CA GLY A 74 4.01 -8.96 2.56
C GLY A 74 4.51 -7.59 3.04
N LEU A 75 3.71 -6.84 3.80
CA LEU A 75 4.15 -5.57 4.38
C LEU A 75 5.34 -5.75 5.32
N HIS A 76 5.36 -6.82 6.12
CA HIS A 76 6.50 -7.14 6.97
C HIS A 76 7.78 -7.35 6.15
N HIS A 77 7.70 -8.08 5.02
CA HIS A 77 8.84 -8.20 4.09
C HIS A 77 9.30 -6.85 3.55
N MET A 78 8.39 -5.94 3.21
CA MET A 78 8.76 -4.58 2.77
C MET A 78 9.48 -3.82 3.87
N HIS A 79 8.90 -3.78 5.06
CA HIS A 79 9.39 -3.01 6.20
C HIS A 79 10.76 -3.49 6.67
N MET A 80 10.99 -4.81 6.70
CA MET A 80 12.30 -5.40 7.03
C MET A 80 13.39 -5.07 6.01
N ASN A 81 13.02 -4.74 4.77
CA ASN A 81 13.96 -4.28 3.74
C ASN A 81 14.03 -2.74 3.65
N GLY A 82 13.38 -2.02 4.57
CA GLY A 82 13.37 -0.56 4.62
C GLY A 82 12.48 0.11 3.59
N PHE A 83 11.49 -0.62 3.04
CA PHE A 83 10.51 -0.09 2.08
C PHE A 83 9.16 0.16 2.77
N THR A 84 8.43 1.14 2.23
CA THR A 84 7.02 1.43 2.55
C THR A 84 6.22 1.40 1.25
N HIS A 85 5.02 0.83 1.27
CA HIS A 85 4.16 0.68 0.09
C HIS A 85 3.46 1.99 -0.28
N ARG A 86 2.82 2.64 0.71
CA ARG A 86 2.14 3.95 0.66
C ARG A 86 0.86 4.07 -0.17
N ASP A 87 0.56 3.13 -1.06
CA ASP A 87 -0.75 3.08 -1.76
C ASP A 87 -1.41 1.70 -1.63
N LEU A 88 -1.36 1.08 -0.45
CA LEU A 88 -2.01 -0.20 -0.27
C LEU A 88 -3.53 0.02 -0.28
N LYS A 89 -4.21 -0.63 -1.22
CA LYS A 89 -5.66 -0.53 -1.44
C LYS A 89 -6.14 -1.80 -2.17
N PRO A 90 -7.45 -2.09 -2.21
CA PRO A 90 -7.96 -3.28 -2.88
C PRO A 90 -7.52 -3.41 -4.35
N GLY A 91 -7.44 -2.29 -5.07
CA GLY A 91 -6.96 -2.25 -6.46
C GLY A 91 -5.49 -2.62 -6.67
N ASN A 92 -4.68 -2.61 -5.61
CA ASN A 92 -3.26 -2.97 -5.66
C ASN A 92 -3.00 -4.36 -5.04
N ILE A 93 -4.05 -5.13 -4.78
CA ILE A 93 -3.97 -6.49 -4.23
C ILE A 93 -4.52 -7.44 -5.30
N LEU A 94 -3.64 -8.18 -5.97
CA LEU A 94 -4.05 -9.12 -7.01
C LEU A 94 -4.52 -10.44 -6.40
N VAL A 95 -5.52 -11.04 -7.02
CA VAL A 95 -6.16 -12.28 -6.59
C VAL A 95 -5.60 -13.43 -7.41
N VAL A 96 -4.78 -14.29 -6.81
CA VAL A 96 -4.25 -15.49 -7.46
C VAL A 96 -5.29 -16.62 -7.40
N SER A 97 -5.90 -16.80 -6.23
CA SER A 97 -7.00 -17.76 -6.00
C SER A 97 -8.14 -17.06 -5.27
N ARG A 98 -9.38 -17.40 -5.65
CA ARG A 98 -10.61 -16.86 -5.07
C ARG A 98 -11.02 -17.63 -3.81
N GLY A 99 -11.94 -17.05 -3.04
CA GLY A 99 -12.47 -17.65 -1.82
C GLY A 99 -13.14 -19.01 -2.01
N PRO A 100 -13.20 -19.84 -0.94
CA PRO A 100 -12.76 -19.51 0.43
C PRO A 100 -11.23 -19.61 0.64
N ASP A 101 -10.51 -20.25 -0.27
CA ASP A 101 -9.05 -20.43 -0.21
C ASP A 101 -8.30 -19.30 -0.93
N TRP A 102 -8.48 -18.07 -0.42
CA TRP A 102 -7.88 -16.88 -1.00
C TRP A 102 -6.35 -16.95 -1.02
N LEU A 103 -5.78 -16.69 -2.19
CA LEU A 103 -4.35 -16.41 -2.36
C LEU A 103 -4.23 -15.04 -3.03
N VAL A 104 -3.52 -14.12 -2.40
CA VAL A 104 -3.38 -12.74 -2.86
C VAL A 104 -1.92 -12.30 -2.88
N GLN A 105 -1.59 -11.40 -3.79
CA GLN A 105 -0.26 -10.81 -3.89
C GLN A 105 -0.36 -9.28 -3.92
N ILE A 106 0.59 -8.61 -3.27
CA ILE A 106 0.73 -7.16 -3.32
C ILE A 106 1.34 -6.77 -4.67
N SER A 107 0.81 -5.71 -5.27
CA SER A 107 1.24 -5.17 -6.56
C SER A 107 1.39 -3.65 -6.51
N ASP A 108 1.86 -3.06 -7.60
CA ASP A 108 2.01 -1.61 -7.80
C ASP A 108 2.91 -0.90 -6.76
N PHE A 109 4.21 -0.95 -7.04
CA PHE A 109 5.23 -0.26 -6.27
C PHE A 109 5.48 1.18 -6.74
N GLY A 110 4.61 1.76 -7.58
CA GLY A 110 4.81 3.06 -8.24
C GLY A 110 4.97 4.25 -7.29
N ILE A 111 4.64 4.11 -6.01
CA ILE A 111 4.96 5.11 -4.98
C ILE A 111 5.70 4.55 -3.77
N SER A 112 6.19 3.31 -3.88
CA SER A 112 6.98 2.68 -2.84
C SER A 112 8.27 3.45 -2.61
N ARG A 113 8.68 3.56 -1.34
CA ARG A 113 9.87 4.34 -0.99
C ARG A 113 10.77 3.59 -0.02
N ARG A 114 12.04 3.48 -0.40
CA ARG A 114 13.12 3.10 0.51
C ARG A 114 13.40 4.25 1.48
N LEU A 115 13.37 3.96 2.77
CA LEU A 115 13.69 4.92 3.81
C LEU A 115 15.21 5.08 3.87
N ARG A 116 15.69 6.32 3.73
CA ARG A 116 17.09 6.69 3.93
C ARG A 116 17.18 7.62 5.14
N PRO A 117 18.18 7.46 6.03
CA PRO A 117 18.33 8.28 7.24
C PRO A 117 18.45 9.79 7.00
N ASP A 118 18.84 10.20 5.78
CA ASP A 118 19.19 11.57 5.40
C ASP A 118 18.14 12.30 4.56
N GLN A 119 17.07 11.62 4.13
CA GLN A 119 16.03 12.23 3.28
C GLN A 119 14.77 12.57 4.06
N SER A 120 14.43 13.85 4.08
CA SER A 120 13.11 14.30 4.51
C SER A 120 12.03 13.69 3.60
N THR A 121 10.96 13.20 4.22
CA THR A 121 9.76 12.66 3.53
C THR A 121 8.87 13.78 2.97
N LEU A 122 9.36 15.02 2.94
CA LEU A 122 8.57 16.24 2.79
C LEU A 122 7.98 16.45 1.38
N GLY A 123 8.63 15.96 0.32
CA GLY A 123 8.25 16.28 -1.07
C GLY A 123 7.04 15.52 -1.67
N THR A 124 6.45 14.55 -0.96
CA THR A 124 5.46 13.60 -1.54
C THR A 124 4.14 13.52 -0.77
N MET A 125 3.72 14.63 -0.17
CA MET A 125 2.59 14.71 0.77
C MET A 125 1.18 14.45 0.16
N ARG A 126 1.07 14.00 -1.09
CA ARG A 126 -0.21 13.83 -1.81
C ARG A 126 -0.23 12.65 -2.78
N ARG A 127 0.42 11.54 -2.45
CA ARG A 127 0.33 10.30 -3.23
C ARG A 127 -0.41 9.24 -2.42
N GLY A 128 -1.37 8.56 -3.05
CA GLY A 128 -2.23 7.55 -2.45
C GLY A 128 -3.71 7.72 -2.82
N THR A 129 -4.53 6.73 -2.50
CA THR A 129 -5.97 6.73 -2.82
C THR A 129 -6.82 7.13 -1.61
N LEU A 130 -7.67 8.16 -1.76
CA LEU A 130 -8.57 8.64 -0.70
C LEU A 130 -9.36 7.49 -0.06
N GLY A 131 -9.43 7.48 1.28
CA GLY A 131 -10.00 6.39 2.08
C GLY A 131 -8.99 5.36 2.56
N PHE A 132 -7.77 5.33 2.00
CA PHE A 132 -6.68 4.43 2.43
C PHE A 132 -5.42 5.18 2.90
N ILE A 133 -5.38 6.51 2.72
CA ILE A 133 -4.23 7.35 3.12
C ILE A 133 -4.26 7.61 4.63
N ALA A 134 -3.12 7.41 5.27
CA ALA A 134 -2.91 7.71 6.69
C ALA A 134 -2.91 9.23 6.98
N PRO A 135 -3.39 9.70 8.14
CA PRO A 135 -3.51 11.13 8.46
C PRO A 135 -2.17 11.89 8.44
N GLU A 136 -1.05 11.28 8.82
CA GLU A 136 0.30 11.84 8.76
C GLU A 136 0.79 12.11 7.32
N MET A 137 0.27 11.34 6.35
CA MET A 137 0.53 11.55 4.93
C MET A 137 -0.27 12.74 4.38
N LEU A 138 -1.41 13.05 4.99
CA LEU A 138 -2.25 14.21 4.66
C LEU A 138 -1.78 15.51 5.34
N GLY A 139 -0.78 15.42 6.22
CA GLY A 139 -0.25 16.56 6.96
C GLY A 139 -1.06 16.93 8.21
N PHE A 140 -2.01 16.07 8.63
CA PHE A 140 -2.74 16.26 9.88
C PHE A 140 -1.88 15.94 11.12
N ILE A 141 -0.88 15.07 10.95
CA ILE A 141 0.07 14.70 11.99
C ILE A 141 1.48 15.04 11.51
N THR A 142 2.22 15.79 12.33
CA THR A 142 3.60 16.19 12.05
C THR A 142 4.62 15.16 12.51
N ASP A 143 4.23 14.27 13.44
CA ASP A 143 5.04 13.14 13.86
C ASP A 143 5.17 12.12 12.71
N ARG A 144 6.42 11.84 12.33
CA ARG A 144 6.80 10.89 11.29
C ARG A 144 7.85 9.89 11.76
N THR A 145 7.96 9.72 13.07
CA THR A 145 8.88 8.77 13.71
C THR A 145 8.66 7.33 13.25
N HIS A 146 7.43 7.00 12.82
CA HIS A 146 7.04 5.66 12.39
C HIS A 146 6.63 5.64 10.91
N PRO A 147 7.60 5.70 9.97
CA PRO A 147 7.30 5.79 8.54
C PRO A 147 6.56 4.57 7.99
N TYR A 148 6.59 3.43 8.69
CA TYR A 148 5.89 2.20 8.33
C TYR A 148 4.41 2.18 8.78
N ALA A 149 4.03 3.05 9.72
CA ALA A 149 2.66 3.11 10.25
C ALA A 149 1.63 3.43 9.17
N VAL A 150 2.04 4.14 8.12
CA VAL A 150 1.20 4.47 6.95
C VAL A 150 0.63 3.22 6.28
N ASP A 151 1.43 2.15 6.16
CA ASP A 151 1.00 0.91 5.53
C ASP A 151 0.07 0.10 6.45
N ILE A 152 0.28 0.21 7.77
CA ILE A 152 -0.58 -0.44 8.78
C ILE A 152 -1.95 0.24 8.80
N TRP A 153 -2.01 1.56 8.66
CA TRP A 153 -3.26 2.29 8.47
C TRP A 153 -3.99 1.81 7.22
N SER A 154 -3.30 1.77 6.07
CA SER A 154 -3.88 1.32 4.81
C SER A 154 -4.36 -0.14 4.89
N LEU A 155 -3.63 -1.02 5.57
CA LEU A 155 -4.07 -2.39 5.86
C LEU A 155 -5.37 -2.40 6.66
N GLY A 156 -5.46 -1.61 7.74
CA GLY A 156 -6.69 -1.48 8.53
C GLY A 156 -7.88 -1.00 7.69
N ALA A 157 -7.66 -0.01 6.82
CA ALA A 157 -8.66 0.48 5.89
C ALA A 157 -9.13 -0.60 4.90
N VAL A 158 -8.20 -1.39 4.33
CA VAL A 158 -8.52 -2.54 3.47
C VAL A 158 -9.38 -3.56 4.23
N VAL A 159 -8.98 -3.95 5.45
CA VAL A 159 -9.75 -4.91 6.27
C VAL A 159 -11.15 -4.40 6.56
N PHE A 160 -11.27 -3.13 6.95
CA PHE A 160 -12.56 -2.50 7.20
C PHE A 160 -13.44 -2.54 5.95
N THR A 161 -12.91 -2.17 4.79
CA THR A 161 -13.66 -2.20 3.53
C THR A 161 -14.04 -3.63 3.12
N MET A 162 -13.18 -4.64 3.34
CA MET A 162 -13.50 -6.04 3.09
C MET A 162 -14.75 -6.49 3.86
N VAL A 163 -14.84 -6.17 5.16
CA VAL A 163 -15.91 -6.70 6.02
C VAL A 163 -17.15 -5.83 6.10
N THR A 164 -17.08 -4.57 5.64
CA THR A 164 -18.22 -3.62 5.71
C THR A 164 -18.72 -3.11 4.37
N LYS A 165 -17.93 -3.27 3.29
CA LYS A 165 -18.15 -2.61 1.99
C LYS A 165 -18.14 -1.07 2.05
N THR A 166 -17.73 -0.50 3.17
CA THR A 166 -17.67 0.96 3.35
C THR A 166 -16.22 1.42 3.29
N LEU A 167 -15.97 2.59 2.70
CA LEU A 167 -14.65 3.21 2.76
C LEU A 167 -14.34 3.60 4.20
N PHE A 168 -13.12 3.31 4.62
CA PHE A 168 -12.65 3.73 5.93
C PHE A 168 -12.51 5.26 5.96
N MET A 169 -13.18 5.90 6.92
CA MET A 169 -13.12 7.35 7.20
C MET A 169 -13.16 8.25 5.97
N THR A 170 -14.35 8.41 5.37
CA THR A 170 -14.58 9.36 4.26
C THR A 170 -14.69 10.82 4.71
N ASP A 171 -14.80 11.09 6.01
CA ASP A 171 -14.93 12.44 6.57
C ASP A 171 -13.64 12.85 7.30
N PHE A 172 -12.78 13.58 6.58
CA PHE A 172 -11.54 14.13 7.11
C PHE A 172 -11.75 15.20 8.19
N GLY A 173 -12.95 15.80 8.29
CA GLY A 173 -13.29 16.74 9.35
C GLY A 173 -13.43 16.08 10.73
N LEU A 174 -13.75 14.78 10.77
CA LEU A 174 -13.79 14.01 12.02
C LEU A 174 -12.38 13.61 12.49
N LEU A 175 -11.46 13.37 11.56
CA LEU A 175 -10.05 13.06 11.87
C LEU A 175 -9.36 14.23 12.57
N GLN A 176 -9.52 15.45 12.05
CA GLN A 176 -8.92 16.65 12.65
C GLN A 176 -9.42 16.90 14.08
N LYS A 177 -10.71 16.71 14.34
CA LYS A 177 -11.28 16.87 15.70
C LYS A 177 -10.75 15.82 16.69
N SER A 178 -10.48 14.60 16.23
CA SER A 178 -9.94 13.54 17.09
C SER A 178 -8.47 13.76 17.43
N THR A 179 -7.68 14.33 16.52
CA THR A 179 -6.27 14.65 16.77
C THR A 179 -6.11 15.87 17.67
N ASP A 180 -6.98 16.87 17.52
CA ASP A 180 -6.95 18.10 18.33
C ASP A 180 -7.36 17.83 19.80
N ASN A 181 -8.24 16.86 20.05
CA ASN A 181 -8.68 16.51 21.41
C ASN A 181 -7.63 15.73 22.23
N ASN A 182 -6.69 15.03 21.60
CA ASN A 182 -5.64 14.30 22.30
C ASN A 182 -4.46 15.19 22.74
N GLY A 183 -4.40 16.45 22.29
CA GLY A 183 -3.36 17.41 22.67
C GLY A 183 -3.63 18.20 23.96
N ASN A 184 -4.80 18.05 24.59
CA ASN A 184 -5.24 18.88 25.71
C ASN A 184 -5.24 18.18 27.09
N HIS A 185 -4.53 17.04 27.23
CA HIS A 185 -4.45 16.29 28.50
C HIS A 185 -3.03 16.13 29.06
N GLU A 186 -2.07 16.98 28.65
CA GLU A 186 -0.80 17.13 29.38
C GLU A 186 -0.56 18.62 29.71
N SER A 187 -1.11 19.04 30.85
CA SER A 187 -0.67 20.22 31.61
C SER A 187 -1.07 20.05 33.06
#